data_AF-A0A520HTY2-F1
#
_entry.id   AF-A0A520HTY2-F1
#
_cell.length_a   1.000
_cell.length_b   1.000
_cell.length_c   1.000
_cell.angle_alpha   90.00
_cell.angle_beta   90.00
_cell.angle_gamma   90.00
#
_symmetry.space_group_name_H-M   'P 1'
#
loop_
_entity.id
_entity.type
_entity.pdbx_description
1 polymer ?
#
loop_
_entity_poly.entity_id
_entity_poly.type
_entity_poly.pdbx_seq_one_letter_code
_entity_poly.pdbx_strand_id
1 'polypeptide(L)'
;MRKTLTSLCLLCLLVLAACTHTNIDPVTPGPDPIYSAKLVGRDSIANGAYRGIAIGSSTTEAFSVLEQYRDQKLVSYLGAINTYFSNVTDLKDRLAEFDWLVLDESFDTESGIQIQLEAGQVKAITLNNRRQLTQWPESISSSQAIQVGDKLSLLYTKLESLSQQAAYAPKFERMVLLSRYSYALYDPKKAGAPWRFIYRNQAQSFDGVEIHLQDKKVQYIIVNRFEER
;
A
#
# COMPACT_ATOMS: atom_id res chain seq x y z
N MET A 1 67.39 -34.84 30.99
CA MET A 1 65.94 -35.16 30.98
C MET A 1 65.14 -33.87 31.16
N ARG A 2 64.79 -33.16 30.08
CA ARG A 2 64.13 -31.83 30.17
C ARG A 2 63.55 -31.39 28.81
N LYS A 3 62.75 -32.21 28.14
CA LYS A 3 62.12 -31.85 26.83
C LYS A 3 60.78 -32.56 26.57
N THR A 4 59.90 -32.64 27.56
CA THR A 4 58.56 -33.24 27.37
C THR A 4 57.41 -32.43 27.97
N LEU A 5 57.64 -31.16 28.33
CA LEU A 5 56.60 -30.32 28.97
C LEU A 5 56.01 -29.23 28.05
N THR A 6 56.50 -29.08 26.82
CA THR A 6 56.10 -27.98 25.92
C THR A 6 55.16 -28.41 24.78
N SER A 7 54.79 -29.70 24.68
CA SER A 7 53.87 -30.19 23.64
C SER A 7 52.41 -30.31 24.10
N LEU A 8 52.14 -30.25 25.40
CA LEU A 8 50.78 -30.42 25.94
C LEU A 8 49.98 -29.11 25.99
N CYS A 9 50.63 -27.95 25.82
CA CYS A 9 49.98 -26.64 25.87
C CYS A 9 49.41 -26.19 24.51
N LEU A 10 49.89 -26.75 23.39
CA LEU A 10 49.45 -26.36 22.05
C LEU A 10 48.18 -27.10 21.57
N LEU A 11 47.82 -28.22 22.22
CA LEU A 11 46.64 -29.01 21.86
C LEU A 11 45.35 -28.51 22.55
N CYS A 12 45.46 -27.75 23.65
CA CYS A 12 44.31 -27.16 24.35
C CYS A 12 43.77 -25.88 23.68
N LEU A 13 44.53 -25.24 22.79
CA LEU A 13 44.11 -23.99 22.11
C LEU A 13 43.28 -24.23 20.84
N LEU A 14 43.14 -25.48 20.37
CA LEU A 14 42.37 -25.81 19.17
C LEU A 14 40.89 -26.19 19.44
N VAL A 15 40.45 -26.22 20.70
CA VAL A 15 39.08 -26.65 21.06
C VAL A 15 38.08 -25.47 21.18
N LEU A 16 38.54 -24.21 21.03
CA LEU A 16 37.67 -23.03 21.13
C LEU A 16 37.19 -22.46 19.79
N ALA A 17 37.51 -23.10 18.66
CA ALA A 17 36.95 -22.76 17.35
C ALA A 17 35.70 -23.61 17.00
N ALA A 18 34.90 -23.98 18.00
CA ALA A 18 33.57 -24.53 17.78
C ALA A 18 32.67 -23.37 17.29
N CYS A 19 32.56 -23.25 15.96
CA CYS A 19 31.53 -22.44 15.33
C CYS A 19 30.18 -22.86 15.92
N THR A 20 29.57 -21.96 16.68
CA THR A 20 28.15 -22.03 16.98
C THR A 20 27.42 -21.86 15.66
N HIS A 21 27.09 -22.98 15.02
CA HIS A 21 26.07 -23.01 13.99
C HIS A 21 24.77 -22.61 14.69
N THR A 22 24.45 -21.31 14.68
CA THR A 22 23.08 -20.87 14.87
C THR A 22 22.32 -21.45 13.69
N ASN A 23 21.70 -22.62 13.91
CA ASN A 23 20.52 -22.98 13.16
C ASN A 23 19.50 -21.88 13.46
N ILE A 24 19.51 -20.86 12.61
CA ILE A 24 18.32 -20.08 12.35
C ILE A 24 17.46 -21.08 11.60
N ASP A 25 16.73 -21.93 12.33
CA ASP A 25 15.60 -22.63 11.76
C ASP A 25 14.82 -21.57 10.99
N PRO A 26 14.44 -21.82 9.72
CA PRO A 26 13.58 -20.88 9.04
C PRO A 26 12.39 -20.67 9.96
N VAL A 27 12.20 -19.42 10.39
CA VAL A 27 10.93 -19.00 10.95
C VAL A 27 9.96 -19.27 9.82
N THR A 28 9.34 -20.45 9.82
CA THR A 28 8.10 -20.68 9.12
C THR A 28 7.25 -19.50 9.58
N PRO A 29 6.79 -18.64 8.66
CA PRO A 29 5.70 -17.75 9.01
C PRO A 29 4.68 -18.67 9.67
N GLY A 30 4.44 -18.47 10.97
CA GLY A 30 3.31 -19.14 11.62
C GLY A 30 2.11 -18.94 10.70
N PRO A 31 1.17 -19.90 10.63
CA PRO A 31 0.04 -19.79 9.71
C PRO A 31 -0.47 -18.37 9.73
N ASP A 32 -0.51 -17.71 8.55
CA ASP A 32 -0.98 -16.33 8.41
C ASP A 32 -2.17 -16.16 9.36
N PRO A 33 -2.20 -15.13 10.23
CA PRO A 33 -3.26 -15.00 11.21
C PRO A 33 -4.58 -15.19 10.48
N ILE A 34 -5.26 -16.29 10.77
CA ILE A 34 -6.55 -16.57 10.15
C ILE A 34 -7.44 -15.49 10.72
N TYR A 35 -7.62 -14.39 9.98
CA TYR A 35 -8.64 -13.41 10.24
C TYR A 35 -9.95 -14.18 10.10
N SER A 36 -10.42 -14.74 11.21
CA SER A 36 -11.53 -15.65 11.24
C SER A 36 -12.82 -14.83 11.33
N ALA A 37 -13.01 -13.95 10.36
CA ALA A 37 -14.25 -13.23 10.17
C ALA A 37 -15.27 -14.18 9.52
N LYS A 38 -16.37 -14.46 10.22
CA LYS A 38 -17.49 -15.23 9.65
C LYS A 38 -18.46 -14.28 8.97
N LEU A 39 -18.76 -14.50 7.70
CA LEU A 39 -19.88 -13.81 7.04
C LEU A 39 -21.19 -14.28 7.67
N VAL A 40 -21.94 -13.36 8.27
CA VAL A 40 -23.21 -13.65 8.95
C VAL A 40 -24.43 -13.10 8.22
N GLY A 41 -24.23 -12.21 7.25
CA GLY A 41 -25.33 -11.71 6.43
C GLY A 41 -24.86 -10.93 5.22
N ARG A 42 -25.74 -10.83 4.23
CA ARG A 42 -25.56 -9.99 3.05
C ARG A 42 -26.87 -9.31 2.69
N ASP A 43 -26.84 -7.99 2.59
CA ASP A 43 -27.96 -7.19 2.14
C ASP A 43 -27.62 -6.47 0.83
N SER A 44 -28.67 -6.27 0.02
CA SER A 44 -28.65 -5.35 -1.12
C SER A 44 -29.70 -4.27 -0.88
N ILE A 45 -29.25 -3.02 -0.85
CA ILE A 45 -30.06 -1.86 -0.51
C ILE A 45 -30.19 -1.01 -1.76
N ALA A 46 -31.37 -1.05 -2.37
CA ALA A 46 -31.71 -0.28 -3.58
C ALA A 46 -32.72 0.85 -3.32
N ASN A 47 -33.20 1.01 -2.08
CA ASN A 47 -34.09 2.09 -1.66
C ASN A 47 -33.77 2.51 -0.21
N GLY A 48 -34.10 3.74 0.16
CA GLY A 48 -33.86 4.27 1.52
C GLY A 48 -32.43 4.74 1.72
N ALA A 49 -31.83 4.39 2.86
CA ALA A 49 -30.47 4.78 3.22
C ALA A 49 -29.77 3.71 4.06
N TYR A 50 -28.45 3.67 3.99
CA TYR A 50 -27.61 2.87 4.88
C TYR A 50 -26.62 3.79 5.59
N ARG A 51 -26.68 3.83 6.93
CA ARG A 51 -25.76 4.64 7.76
C ARG A 51 -25.61 6.06 7.20
N GLY A 52 -26.72 6.77 7.04
CA GLY A 52 -26.74 8.15 6.51
C GLY A 52 -26.47 8.30 5.01
N ILE A 53 -25.99 7.28 4.31
CA ILE A 53 -25.80 7.31 2.86
C ILE A 53 -27.12 6.93 2.18
N ALA A 54 -27.80 7.92 1.59
CA ALA A 54 -29.08 7.74 0.93
C ALA A 54 -28.92 7.22 -0.51
N ILE A 55 -29.79 6.31 -0.93
CA ILE A 55 -29.91 5.93 -2.34
C ILE A 55 -30.41 7.15 -3.13
N GLY A 56 -29.77 7.42 -4.27
CA GLY A 56 -29.99 8.60 -5.11
C GLY A 56 -29.20 9.84 -4.70
N SER A 57 -28.53 9.83 -3.54
CA SER A 57 -27.65 10.94 -3.13
C SER A 57 -26.46 11.09 -4.08
N SER A 58 -25.95 12.31 -4.19
CA SER A 58 -24.73 12.59 -4.93
C SER A 58 -23.52 11.98 -4.25
N THR A 59 -22.47 11.72 -5.04
CA THR A 59 -21.17 11.28 -4.51
C THR A 59 -20.58 12.28 -3.50
N THR A 60 -20.79 13.58 -3.65
CA THR A 60 -20.31 14.58 -2.70
C THR A 60 -20.99 14.44 -1.32
N GLU A 61 -22.30 14.22 -1.32
CA GLU A 61 -23.05 14.00 -0.07
C GLU A 61 -22.65 12.68 0.58
N ALA A 62 -22.57 11.59 -0.20
CA ALA A 62 -22.14 10.29 0.30
C ALA A 62 -20.72 10.32 0.87
N PHE A 63 -19.78 10.99 0.19
CA PHE A 63 -18.40 11.14 0.69
C PHE A 63 -18.35 11.96 1.98
N SER A 64 -19.18 13.01 2.09
CA SER A 64 -19.23 13.83 3.31
C SER A 64 -19.64 13.01 4.54
N VAL A 65 -20.55 12.04 4.38
CA VAL A 65 -20.90 11.08 5.45
C VAL A 65 -19.71 10.17 5.79
N LEU A 66 -18.99 9.68 4.78
CA LEU A 66 -17.80 8.86 4.98
C LEU A 66 -16.66 9.61 5.68
N GLU A 67 -16.49 10.90 5.42
CA GLU A 67 -15.50 11.76 6.12
C GLU A 67 -15.85 11.88 7.61
N GLN A 68 -17.13 12.08 7.94
CA GLN A 68 -17.58 12.11 9.33
C GLN A 68 -17.28 10.77 10.05
N TYR A 69 -17.45 9.64 9.35
CA TYR A 69 -17.11 8.33 9.91
C TYR A 69 -15.60 8.10 10.04
N ARG A 70 -14.79 8.68 9.14
CA ARG A 70 -13.34 8.68 9.29
C ARG A 70 -12.92 9.43 10.55
N ASP A 71 -13.46 10.62 10.78
CA ASP A 71 -13.13 11.46 11.93
C ASP A 71 -13.51 10.77 13.25
N GLN A 72 -14.58 9.96 13.23
CA GLN A 72 -15.01 9.13 14.36
C GLN A 72 -14.28 7.79 14.48
N LYS A 73 -13.33 7.49 13.56
CA LYS A 73 -12.60 6.22 13.47
C LYS A 73 -13.50 4.98 13.28
N LEU A 74 -14.69 5.18 12.71
CA LEU A 74 -15.65 4.11 12.39
C LEU A 74 -15.38 3.49 11.01
N VAL A 75 -14.71 4.23 10.12
CA VAL A 75 -14.23 3.74 8.83
C VAL A 75 -12.71 3.79 8.81
N SER A 76 -12.08 2.62 8.80
CA SER A 76 -10.62 2.47 8.76
C SER A 76 -10.08 2.17 7.36
N TYR A 77 -10.97 1.84 6.42
CA TYR A 77 -10.64 1.50 5.03
C TYR A 77 -11.70 2.08 4.11
N LEU A 78 -11.30 2.87 3.11
CA LEU A 78 -12.06 3.33 1.97
C LEU A 78 -11.21 3.11 0.72
N GLY A 79 -11.45 2.00 0.05
CA GLY A 79 -10.86 1.61 -1.22
C GLY A 79 -11.73 2.00 -2.41
N ALA A 80 -11.11 1.99 -3.59
CA ALA A 80 -11.75 2.32 -4.87
C ALA A 80 -12.30 3.76 -5.00
N ILE A 81 -11.79 4.71 -4.19
CA ILE A 81 -11.87 6.13 -4.51
C ILE A 81 -10.48 6.58 -5.03
N ASN A 82 -10.45 6.88 -6.32
CA ASN A 82 -9.45 7.67 -7.04
C ASN A 82 -8.03 7.86 -6.43
N THR A 83 -7.27 6.78 -6.29
CA THR A 83 -5.80 6.84 -6.10
C THR A 83 -5.04 6.84 -7.42
N TYR A 84 -5.75 6.90 -8.55
CA TYR A 84 -5.19 6.78 -9.90
C TYR A 84 -4.93 8.15 -10.56
N PHE A 85 -3.69 8.34 -10.98
CA PHE A 85 -3.24 9.54 -11.69
C PHE A 85 -2.74 9.16 -13.08
N SER A 86 -3.09 9.99 -14.05
CA SER A 86 -2.65 9.87 -15.46
C SER A 86 -1.74 11.02 -15.87
N ASN A 87 -1.48 11.97 -14.96
CA ASN A 87 -0.57 13.08 -15.16
C ASN A 87 0.30 13.27 -13.92
N VAL A 88 1.61 13.29 -14.11
CA VAL A 88 2.60 13.38 -13.03
C VAL A 88 2.48 14.68 -12.24
N THR A 89 1.99 15.75 -12.88
CA THR A 89 1.82 17.06 -12.22
C THR A 89 0.81 17.00 -11.08
N ASP A 90 -0.12 16.05 -11.12
CA ASP A 90 -1.12 15.86 -10.07
C ASP A 90 -0.49 15.37 -8.74
N LEU A 91 0.76 14.88 -8.77
CA LEU A 91 1.46 14.32 -7.61
C LEU A 91 2.19 15.37 -6.74
N LYS A 92 2.47 16.57 -7.26
CA LYS A 92 3.42 17.53 -6.68
C LYS A 92 3.25 17.78 -5.19
N ASP A 93 2.02 18.09 -4.77
CA ASP A 93 1.70 18.43 -3.39
C ASP A 93 1.08 17.26 -2.63
N ARG A 94 0.95 16.08 -3.27
CA ARG A 94 0.29 14.90 -2.72
C ARG A 94 1.25 13.87 -2.17
N LEU A 95 2.48 13.78 -2.68
CA LEU A 95 3.45 12.74 -2.29
C LEU A 95 3.69 12.66 -0.76
N ALA A 96 3.52 13.77 -0.04
CA ALA A 96 3.68 13.81 1.41
C ALA A 96 2.55 13.10 2.19
N GLU A 97 1.42 12.83 1.55
CA GLU A 97 0.23 12.24 2.18
C GLU A 97 0.18 10.71 2.06
N PHE A 98 1.16 10.09 1.39
CA PHE A 98 1.13 8.67 1.04
C PHE A 98 2.43 7.94 1.41
N ASP A 99 2.28 6.64 1.63
CA ASP A 99 3.38 5.75 2.00
C ASP A 99 3.94 5.01 0.78
N TRP A 100 3.21 5.00 -0.34
CA TRP A 100 3.59 4.29 -1.56
C TRP A 100 3.15 5.03 -2.81
N LEU A 101 3.98 4.94 -3.85
CA LEU A 101 3.68 5.30 -5.23
C LEU A 101 3.95 4.09 -6.12
N VAL A 102 2.97 3.69 -6.92
CA VAL A 102 3.11 2.65 -7.95
C VAL A 102 3.10 3.29 -9.33
N LEU A 103 4.01 2.87 -10.20
CA LEU A 103 4.14 3.29 -11.59
C LEU A 103 4.08 2.06 -12.49
N ASP A 104 3.18 2.03 -13.47
CA ASP A 104 3.01 0.88 -14.36
C ASP A 104 2.44 1.30 -15.73
N GLU A 105 2.73 0.51 -16.76
CA GLU A 105 2.16 0.62 -18.12
C GLU A 105 0.81 -0.10 -18.21
N SER A 106 0.63 -1.18 -17.45
CA SER A 106 -0.65 -1.90 -17.38
C SER A 106 -0.84 -2.45 -15.97
N PHE A 107 -1.93 -3.17 -15.70
CA PHE A 107 -2.13 -3.66 -14.33
C PHE A 107 -1.14 -4.79 -14.01
N ASP A 108 -0.35 -4.58 -12.96
CA ASP A 108 0.47 -5.61 -12.31
C ASP A 108 1.50 -6.24 -13.26
N THR A 109 2.16 -5.42 -14.09
CA THR A 109 3.25 -5.94 -14.92
C THR A 109 4.42 -6.30 -14.03
N GLU A 110 5.19 -7.33 -14.38
CA GLU A 110 6.38 -7.70 -13.58
C GLU A 110 7.38 -6.54 -13.44
N SER A 111 7.37 -5.62 -14.41
CA SER A 111 8.28 -4.48 -14.46
C SER A 111 7.69 -3.19 -13.87
N GLY A 112 6.46 -3.22 -13.34
CA GLY A 112 5.87 -2.11 -12.60
C GLY A 112 6.70 -1.79 -11.35
N ILE A 113 6.76 -0.50 -11.00
CA ILE A 113 7.63 0.02 -9.94
C ILE A 113 6.79 0.41 -8.74
N GLN A 114 7.21 0.00 -7.56
CA GLN A 114 6.66 0.40 -6.28
C GLN A 114 7.72 1.18 -5.51
N ILE A 115 7.38 2.41 -5.14
CA ILE A 115 8.25 3.34 -4.43
C ILE A 115 7.63 3.54 -3.05
N GLN A 116 8.32 3.08 -2.01
CA GLN A 116 7.92 3.31 -0.63
C GLN A 116 8.43 4.67 -0.15
N LEU A 117 7.56 5.43 0.50
CA LEU A 117 7.84 6.73 1.09
C LEU A 117 7.77 6.61 2.62
N GLU A 118 8.72 7.22 3.32
CA GLU A 118 8.70 7.31 4.77
C GLU A 118 9.48 8.56 5.21
N ALA A 119 8.97 9.26 6.23
CA ALA A 119 9.64 10.43 6.82
C ALA A 119 10.09 11.50 5.78
N GLY A 120 9.28 11.71 4.73
CA GLY A 120 9.55 12.72 3.71
C GLY A 120 10.64 12.34 2.68
N GLN A 121 10.93 11.05 2.52
CA GLN A 121 11.91 10.56 1.54
C GLN A 121 11.54 9.17 1.00
N VAL A 122 12.20 8.76 -0.09
CA VAL A 122 12.12 7.41 -0.63
C VAL A 122 12.82 6.44 0.33
N LYS A 123 12.07 5.47 0.85
CA LYS A 123 12.60 4.41 1.73
C LYS A 123 13.08 3.19 0.96
N ALA A 124 12.31 2.77 -0.04
CA ALA A 124 12.57 1.56 -0.80
C ALA A 124 12.02 1.68 -2.22
N ILE A 125 12.63 0.94 -3.14
CA ILE A 125 12.17 0.81 -4.52
C ILE A 125 12.14 -0.69 -4.83
N THR A 126 11.01 -1.19 -5.31
CA THR A 126 10.82 -2.59 -5.69
C THR A 126 10.08 -2.68 -7.01
N LEU A 127 10.35 -3.71 -7.79
CA LEU A 127 9.46 -4.11 -8.88
C LEU A 127 8.29 -4.95 -8.35
N ASN A 128 7.21 -5.06 -9.13
CA ASN A 128 6.05 -5.89 -8.76
C ASN A 128 6.42 -7.37 -8.56
N ASN A 129 7.45 -7.86 -9.26
CA ASN A 129 8.02 -9.20 -9.03
C ASN A 129 8.88 -9.32 -7.76
N ARG A 130 8.85 -8.30 -6.88
CA ARG A 130 9.55 -8.20 -5.59
C ARG A 130 11.06 -8.01 -5.67
N ARG A 131 11.62 -7.78 -6.86
CA ARG A 131 13.04 -7.43 -6.99
C ARG A 131 13.29 -6.04 -6.40
N GLN A 132 14.13 -5.97 -5.38
CA GLN A 132 14.56 -4.69 -4.79
C GLN A 132 15.55 -3.97 -5.70
N LEU A 133 15.41 -2.65 -5.78
CA LEU A 133 16.27 -1.76 -6.53
C LEU A 133 16.87 -0.71 -5.59
N THR A 134 18.12 -0.32 -5.83
CA THR A 134 18.72 0.85 -5.18
C THR A 134 18.31 2.16 -5.87
N GLN A 135 17.99 2.07 -7.16
CA GLN A 135 17.52 3.17 -7.98
C GLN A 135 16.62 2.68 -9.12
N TRP A 136 15.80 3.57 -9.66
CA TRP A 136 15.07 3.35 -10.90
C TRP A 136 15.01 4.62 -11.76
N PRO A 137 15.29 4.55 -13.07
CA PRO A 137 15.79 3.40 -13.84
C PRO A 137 17.21 2.96 -13.46
N GLU A 138 17.52 1.67 -13.62
CA GLU A 138 18.86 1.11 -13.30
C GLU A 138 19.93 1.50 -14.33
N SER A 139 19.54 1.80 -15.56
CA SER A 139 20.45 2.01 -16.69
C SER A 139 20.95 3.45 -16.85
N ILE A 140 20.45 4.40 -16.04
CA ILE A 140 20.80 5.82 -16.16
C ILE A 140 21.58 6.33 -14.95
N SER A 141 22.17 7.52 -15.11
CA SER A 141 22.92 8.15 -14.04
C SER A 141 22.06 8.39 -12.80
N SER A 142 22.67 8.24 -11.62
CA SER A 142 21.97 8.35 -10.34
C SER A 142 21.36 9.75 -10.09
N SER A 143 21.93 10.80 -10.69
CA SER A 143 21.37 12.16 -10.63
C SER A 143 20.02 12.27 -11.38
N GLN A 144 19.77 11.41 -12.35
CA GLN A 144 18.54 11.37 -13.15
C GLN A 144 17.57 10.27 -12.68
N ALA A 145 18.08 9.18 -12.10
CA ALA A 145 17.27 8.10 -11.54
C ALA A 145 16.70 8.46 -10.16
N ILE A 146 15.51 7.95 -9.86
CA ILE A 146 14.94 7.93 -8.51
C ILE A 146 15.80 7.00 -7.65
N GLN A 147 16.25 7.47 -6.49
CA GLN A 147 17.11 6.72 -5.58
C GLN A 147 16.46 6.56 -4.21
N VAL A 148 16.83 5.48 -3.52
CA VAL A 148 16.58 5.37 -2.08
C VAL A 148 17.26 6.55 -1.37
N GLY A 149 16.50 7.23 -0.50
CA GLY A 149 16.91 8.44 0.21
C GLY A 149 16.58 9.76 -0.48
N ASP A 150 16.04 9.73 -1.71
CA ASP A 150 15.58 10.96 -2.37
C ASP A 150 14.48 11.62 -1.53
N LYS A 151 14.64 12.91 -1.22
CA LYS A 151 13.59 13.72 -0.59
C LYS A 151 12.40 13.88 -1.55
N LEU A 152 11.19 14.07 -1.03
CA LEU A 152 9.97 14.18 -1.86
C LEU A 152 10.06 15.26 -2.96
N SER A 153 10.68 16.40 -2.68
CA SER A 153 10.86 17.46 -3.68
C SER A 153 11.78 17.05 -4.84
N LEU A 154 12.82 16.26 -4.55
CA LEU A 154 13.72 15.70 -5.56
C LEU A 154 13.04 14.55 -6.31
N LEU A 155 12.31 13.69 -5.60
CA LEU A 155 11.49 12.64 -6.18
C LEU A 155 10.52 13.20 -7.22
N TYR A 156 9.76 14.26 -6.88
CA TYR A 156 8.83 14.89 -7.83
C TYR A 156 9.55 15.37 -9.09
N THR A 157 10.66 16.10 -8.94
CA THR A 157 11.45 16.60 -10.07
C THR A 157 11.92 15.45 -11.00
N LYS A 158 12.35 14.34 -10.41
CA LYS A 158 12.78 13.15 -11.16
C LYS A 158 11.61 12.44 -11.85
N LEU A 159 10.48 12.29 -11.18
CA LEU A 159 9.25 11.75 -11.77
C LEU A 159 8.81 12.59 -12.99
N GLU A 160 8.80 13.92 -12.85
CA GLU A 160 8.45 14.84 -13.94
C GLU A 160 9.39 14.67 -15.13
N SER A 161 10.70 14.67 -14.88
CA SER A 161 11.73 14.45 -15.92
C SER A 161 11.60 13.08 -16.60
N LEU A 162 11.43 12.01 -15.83
CA LEU A 162 11.32 10.64 -16.35
C LEU A 162 10.02 10.46 -17.17
N SER A 163 8.93 11.10 -16.77
CA SER A 163 7.66 11.03 -17.50
C SER A 163 7.73 11.61 -18.92
N GLN A 164 8.69 12.50 -19.18
CA GLN A 164 8.90 13.13 -20.49
C GLN A 164 9.85 12.33 -21.39
N GLN A 165 10.53 11.32 -20.84
CA GLN A 165 11.46 10.49 -21.61
C GLN A 165 10.72 9.32 -22.23
N ALA A 166 10.76 9.20 -23.57
CA ALA A 166 10.01 8.19 -24.31
C ALA A 166 10.23 6.74 -23.82
N ALA A 167 11.44 6.43 -23.32
CA ALA A 167 11.76 5.11 -22.78
C ALA A 167 11.04 4.77 -21.46
N TYR A 168 10.61 5.77 -20.70
CA TYR A 168 10.03 5.60 -19.35
C TYR A 168 8.59 6.12 -19.25
N ALA A 169 8.16 6.96 -20.19
CA ALA A 169 6.81 7.53 -20.26
C ALA A 169 5.68 6.49 -20.09
N PRO A 170 5.74 5.26 -20.66
CA PRO A 170 4.70 4.26 -20.46
C PRO A 170 4.44 3.90 -18.99
N LYS A 171 5.45 3.99 -18.10
CA LYS A 171 5.28 3.73 -16.66
C LYS A 171 4.41 4.75 -15.94
N PHE A 172 4.15 5.90 -16.56
CA PHE A 172 3.33 6.97 -16.00
C PHE A 172 1.88 6.91 -16.50
N GLU A 173 1.54 5.93 -17.34
CA GLU A 173 0.16 5.70 -17.78
C GLU A 173 -0.74 5.27 -16.63
N ARG A 174 -0.17 4.58 -15.62
CA ARG A 174 -0.87 4.19 -14.39
C ARG A 174 -0.03 4.54 -13.18
N MET A 175 -0.38 5.65 -12.54
CA MET A 175 0.21 6.02 -11.26
C MET A 175 -0.79 5.80 -10.14
N VAL A 176 -0.38 5.14 -9.06
CA VAL A 176 -1.23 4.87 -7.90
C VAL A 176 -0.56 5.34 -6.62
N LEU A 177 -1.23 6.21 -5.86
CA LEU A 177 -0.78 6.57 -4.52
C LEU A 177 -1.50 5.72 -3.46
N LEU A 178 -0.78 5.04 -2.58
CA LEU A 178 -1.36 4.22 -1.51
C LEU A 178 -0.83 4.68 -0.16
N SER A 179 -1.73 4.82 0.83
CA SER A 179 -1.32 4.92 2.23
C SER A 179 -1.42 3.54 2.88
N ARG A 180 -0.62 3.31 3.92
CA ARG A 180 -0.61 2.10 4.75
C ARG A 180 -1.95 1.86 5.44
N TYR A 181 -2.83 2.88 5.46
CA TYR A 181 -4.21 2.83 5.91
C TYR A 181 -5.13 3.59 4.94
N SER A 182 -5.18 3.12 3.68
CA SER A 182 -6.38 2.99 2.84
C SER A 182 -7.55 3.96 3.10
N TYR A 183 -7.36 5.26 3.13
CA TYR A 183 -8.47 6.21 3.03
C TYR A 183 -8.24 7.09 1.83
N ALA A 184 -9.14 6.98 0.87
CA ALA A 184 -8.95 7.62 -0.41
C ALA A 184 -9.43 9.08 -0.43
N LEU A 185 -8.71 9.90 -1.19
CA LEU A 185 -9.03 11.32 -1.40
C LEU A 185 -10.17 11.47 -2.43
N TYR A 186 -11.18 12.28 -2.12
CA TYR A 186 -12.30 12.53 -3.03
C TYR A 186 -11.91 13.42 -4.21
N ASP A 187 -12.27 12.98 -5.42
CA ASP A 187 -12.21 13.77 -6.65
C ASP A 187 -13.58 13.74 -7.34
N PRO A 188 -14.32 14.87 -7.36
CA PRO A 188 -15.66 14.92 -7.96
C PRO A 188 -15.67 14.66 -9.47
N LYS A 189 -14.54 14.81 -10.18
CA LYS A 189 -14.44 14.51 -11.61
C LYS A 189 -14.37 13.01 -11.88
N LYS A 190 -13.82 12.24 -10.93
CA LYS A 190 -13.52 10.80 -11.08
C LYS A 190 -14.32 9.89 -10.13
N ALA A 191 -15.26 10.45 -9.37
CA ALA A 191 -16.16 9.77 -8.45
C ALA A 191 -17.20 8.83 -9.11
N GLY A 192 -16.92 8.21 -10.26
CA GLY A 192 -17.87 7.35 -10.98
C GLY A 192 -17.72 5.85 -10.71
N ALA A 193 -16.59 5.41 -10.16
CA ALA A 193 -16.33 3.99 -9.87
C ALA A 193 -16.98 3.56 -8.54
N PRO A 194 -17.37 2.28 -8.37
CA PRO A 194 -17.89 1.78 -7.09
C PRO A 194 -16.91 2.01 -5.94
N TRP A 195 -17.41 2.37 -4.77
CA TRP A 195 -16.60 2.62 -3.58
C TRP A 195 -16.69 1.43 -2.64
N ARG A 196 -15.61 1.11 -1.93
CA ARG A 196 -15.60 0.01 -0.95
C ARG A 196 -15.04 0.48 0.37
N PHE A 197 -15.72 0.17 1.47
CA PHE A 197 -15.21 0.52 2.79
C PHE A 197 -15.52 -0.54 3.85
N ILE A 198 -14.76 -0.49 4.95
CA ILE A 198 -15.03 -1.30 6.14
C ILE A 198 -15.56 -0.35 7.20
N TYR A 199 -16.80 -0.60 7.64
CA TYR A 199 -17.43 0.09 8.75
C TYR A 199 -17.39 -0.81 10.00
N ARG A 200 -16.72 -0.38 11.07
CA ARG A 200 -16.64 -1.14 12.31
C ARG A 200 -17.85 -0.86 13.19
N ASN A 201 -18.62 -1.90 13.51
CA ASN A 201 -19.77 -1.86 14.42
C ASN A 201 -19.42 -2.59 15.73
N GLN A 202 -19.26 -1.83 16.82
CA GLN A 202 -18.95 -2.38 18.15
C GLN A 202 -17.73 -3.34 18.14
N ALA A 203 -17.41 -3.98 19.27
CA ALA A 203 -16.10 -4.61 19.47
C ALA A 203 -15.82 -5.90 18.67
N GLN A 204 -16.83 -6.54 18.05
CA GLN A 204 -16.70 -7.90 17.47
C GLN A 204 -17.39 -8.08 16.11
N SER A 205 -17.80 -7.00 15.45
CA SER A 205 -18.35 -7.09 14.10
C SER A 205 -17.82 -5.98 13.20
N PHE A 206 -17.90 -6.19 11.89
CA PHE A 206 -17.73 -5.14 10.91
C PHE A 206 -18.58 -5.39 9.67
N ASP A 207 -18.95 -4.31 8.98
CA ASP A 207 -19.65 -4.33 7.70
C ASP A 207 -18.63 -4.02 6.58
N GLY A 208 -18.50 -4.93 5.62
CA GLY A 208 -17.86 -4.67 4.33
C GLY A 208 -18.89 -4.10 3.36
N VAL A 209 -18.72 -2.85 2.95
CA VAL A 209 -19.73 -2.09 2.20
C VAL A 209 -19.21 -1.76 0.81
N GLU A 210 -20.03 -1.98 -0.22
CA GLU A 210 -19.79 -1.55 -1.60
C GLU A 210 -20.90 -0.60 -2.06
N ILE A 211 -20.53 0.63 -2.44
CA ILE A 211 -21.45 1.64 -2.98
C ILE A 211 -21.32 1.62 -4.49
N HIS A 212 -22.40 1.29 -5.19
CA HIS A 212 -22.45 1.34 -6.63
C HIS A 212 -23.04 2.67 -7.09
N LEU A 213 -22.39 3.24 -8.10
CA LEU A 213 -22.67 4.58 -8.58
C LEU A 213 -23.13 4.55 -10.04
N GLN A 214 -24.11 5.39 -10.35
CA GLN A 214 -24.53 5.69 -11.71
C GLN A 214 -24.74 7.20 -11.82
N ASP A 215 -24.18 7.83 -12.85
CA ASP A 215 -24.29 9.28 -13.07
C ASP A 215 -23.91 10.12 -11.83
N LYS A 216 -22.86 9.68 -11.12
CA LYS A 216 -22.35 10.29 -9.87
C LYS A 216 -23.38 10.31 -8.72
N LYS A 217 -24.35 9.41 -8.75
CA LYS A 217 -25.32 9.18 -7.67
C LYS A 217 -25.22 7.75 -7.17
N VAL A 218 -25.57 7.55 -5.89
CA VAL A 218 -25.67 6.23 -5.28
C VAL A 218 -26.85 5.48 -5.90
N GLN A 219 -26.57 4.39 -6.62
CA GLN A 219 -27.61 3.56 -7.24
C GLN A 219 -28.09 2.48 -6.28
N TYR A 220 -27.16 1.75 -5.68
CA TYR A 220 -27.44 0.73 -4.68
C TYR A 220 -26.19 0.47 -3.82
N ILE A 221 -26.40 -0.16 -2.66
CA ILE A 221 -25.34 -0.50 -1.72
C ILE A 221 -25.40 -2.01 -1.43
N ILE A 222 -24.25 -2.68 -1.45
CA ILE A 222 -24.11 -4.06 -0.96
C ILE A 222 -23.44 -3.99 0.40
N VAL A 223 -24.01 -4.69 1.39
CA VAL A 223 -23.45 -4.78 2.74
C VAL A 223 -23.23 -6.25 3.09
N ASN A 224 -21.97 -6.62 3.32
CA ASN A 224 -21.60 -7.92 3.87
C ASN A 224 -21.28 -7.74 5.35
N ARG A 225 -21.98 -8.45 6.23
CA ARG A 225 -21.78 -8.37 7.68
C ARG A 225 -20.88 -9.49 8.16
N PHE A 226 -19.88 -9.15 8.94
CA PHE A 226 -18.92 -10.08 9.50
C PHE A 226 -18.89 -10.01 11.02
N GLU A 227 -18.68 -11.17 11.64
CA GLU A 227 -18.36 -11.30 13.07
C GLU A 227 -16.93 -11.80 13.21
N GLU A 228 -16.14 -11.15 14.06
CA GLU A 228 -14.82 -11.61 14.49
C GLU A 228 -15.02 -12.77 15.49
N ARG A 229 -14.34 -13.91 15.29
CA ARG A 229 -14.42 -15.04 16.23
C ARG A 229 -13.62 -14.82 17.50
#